data_AF-A0A0B5AGL6-F1
#
_entry.id   AF-A0A0B5AGL6-F1
#
_cell.length_a   1.000
_cell.length_b   1.000
_cell.length_c   1.000
_cell.angle_alpha   90.00
_cell.angle_beta   90.00
_cell.angle_gamma   90.00
#
_symmetry.space_group_name_H-M   'P 1'
#
loop_
_entity.id
_entity.type
_entity.pdbx_description
1 polymer ?
#
loop_
_entity_poly.entity_id
_entity_poly.type
_entity_poly.pdbx_seq_one_letter_code
_entity_poly.pdbx_strand_id
1 'polypeptide(L)'
;NYGDGISPMAWIGSVDILRRWKEHGCQQVKYGQCWVFAAVACTVLRCLGIPTRVVTNYNSAHDQNSNLLIEYFRNEYGELESNKSEMIWNFHCWVESWMTRPDLQPGYEGWQAIDPTPQEKSEGTYCCGPVSVRAIKEGDLSTKYDASFVFAEVNADVVDWIRQSDGSVLKSINNSLVVGQKIS
;
A
#
# COMPACT_ATOMS: atom_id res chain seq x y z
N ASN A 1 -13.30 16.02 -2.28
CA ASN A 1 -13.58 17.23 -3.10
C ASN A 1 -12.33 17.49 -3.94
N TYR A 2 -12.46 17.60 -5.27
CA TYR A 2 -11.35 17.71 -6.22
C TYR A 2 -11.52 18.91 -7.19
N GLY A 3 -12.24 19.96 -6.77
CA GLY A 3 -12.69 21.04 -7.67
C GLY A 3 -11.60 21.88 -8.36
N ASP A 4 -10.38 21.92 -7.82
CA ASP A 4 -9.21 22.61 -8.38
C ASP A 4 -8.29 21.68 -9.19
N GLY A 5 -8.71 20.45 -9.47
CA GLY A 5 -7.93 19.47 -10.20
C GLY A 5 -8.80 18.45 -10.92
N ILE A 6 -8.17 17.37 -11.38
CA ILE A 6 -8.88 16.24 -11.98
C ILE A 6 -9.12 15.19 -10.89
N SER A 7 -10.35 14.70 -10.81
CA SER A 7 -10.70 13.57 -9.94
C SER A 7 -9.81 12.37 -10.27
N PRO A 8 -9.23 11.67 -9.28
CA PRO A 8 -8.39 10.50 -9.52
C PRO A 8 -9.07 9.40 -10.37
N MET A 9 -10.40 9.30 -10.29
CA MET A 9 -11.21 8.34 -11.05
C MET A 9 -11.42 8.73 -12.52
N ALA A 10 -11.17 9.99 -12.89
CA ALA A 10 -11.36 10.47 -14.26
C ALA A 10 -10.14 10.21 -15.16
N TRP A 11 -9.00 9.81 -14.60
CA TRP A 11 -7.83 9.46 -15.38
C TRP A 11 -8.03 8.13 -16.12
N ILE A 12 -7.82 8.16 -17.44
CA ILE A 12 -7.85 6.96 -18.29
C ILE A 12 -6.45 6.53 -18.77
N GLY A 13 -5.40 7.29 -18.45
CA GLY A 13 -4.04 6.99 -18.87
C GLY A 13 -2.98 7.90 -18.25
N SER A 14 -1.77 7.36 -18.08
CA SER A 14 -0.62 8.03 -17.46
C SER A 14 0.03 9.11 -18.34
N VAL A 15 -0.16 9.04 -19.66
CA VAL A 15 0.48 9.96 -20.63
C VAL A 15 0.03 11.40 -20.40
N ASP A 16 -1.26 11.64 -20.18
CA ASP A 16 -1.79 12.99 -19.92
C ASP A 16 -1.21 13.56 -18.62
N ILE A 17 -1.10 12.73 -17.57
CA ILE A 17 -0.49 13.11 -16.29
C ILE A 17 0.97 13.54 -16.49
N LEU A 18 1.78 12.72 -17.17
CA LEU A 18 3.21 13.03 -17.40
C LEU A 18 3.41 14.27 -18.28
N ARG A 19 2.56 14.47 -19.30
CA ARG A 19 2.60 15.69 -20.14
C ARG A 19 2.25 16.93 -19.34
N ARG A 20 1.16 16.89 -18.56
CA ARG A 20 0.77 18.01 -17.69
C ARG A 20 1.86 18.38 -16.71
N TRP A 21 2.49 17.39 -16.06
CA TRP A 21 3.62 17.63 -15.16
C TRP A 21 4.72 18.42 -15.87
N LYS A 22 5.13 17.98 -17.07
CA LYS A 22 6.17 18.67 -17.85
C LYS A 22 5.74 20.07 -18.30
N GLU A 23 4.54 20.21 -18.85
CA GLU A 23 4.02 21.46 -19.43
C GLU A 23 3.81 22.55 -18.37
N HIS A 24 3.51 22.17 -17.13
CA HIS A 24 3.32 23.10 -16.01
C HIS A 24 4.59 23.28 -15.18
N GLY A 25 5.77 23.08 -15.76
CA GLY A 25 7.05 23.34 -15.11
C GLY A 25 7.36 22.41 -13.94
N CYS A 26 7.02 21.12 -14.08
CA CYS A 26 7.23 20.07 -13.08
C CYS A 26 6.42 20.24 -11.79
N GLN A 27 5.34 21.02 -11.81
CA GLN A 27 4.40 21.14 -10.69
C GLN A 27 3.57 19.86 -10.52
N GLN A 28 3.13 19.61 -9.28
CA GLN A 28 2.32 18.45 -8.94
C GLN A 28 1.02 18.41 -9.75
N VAL A 29 0.71 17.26 -10.35
CA VAL A 29 -0.53 17.06 -11.09
C VAL A 29 -1.62 16.61 -10.11
N LYS A 30 -2.61 17.46 -9.91
CA LYS A 30 -3.74 17.19 -9.02
C LYS A 30 -4.88 16.49 -9.78
N TYR A 31 -5.41 15.35 -9.33
CA TYR A 31 -5.10 14.56 -8.14
C TYR A 31 -4.80 13.10 -8.48
N GLY A 32 -4.14 12.38 -7.57
CA GLY A 32 -3.84 10.95 -7.70
C GLY A 32 -4.33 10.15 -6.48
N GLN A 33 -4.61 8.87 -6.72
CA GLN A 33 -4.81 7.82 -5.72
C GLN A 33 -3.90 6.64 -6.07
N CYS A 34 -3.84 5.59 -5.25
CA CYS A 34 -2.86 4.50 -5.38
C CYS A 34 -2.72 3.93 -6.81
N TRP A 35 -3.83 3.59 -7.48
CA TRP A 35 -3.79 3.09 -8.87
C TRP A 35 -3.24 4.11 -9.88
N VAL A 36 -3.42 5.42 -9.64
CA VAL A 36 -2.86 6.48 -10.48
C VAL A 36 -1.34 6.51 -10.33
N PHE A 37 -0.84 6.46 -9.09
CA PHE A 37 0.60 6.38 -8.82
C PHE A 37 1.22 5.13 -9.42
N ALA A 38 0.59 3.96 -9.21
CA ALA A 38 1.05 2.68 -9.77
C ALA A 38 1.06 2.70 -11.31
N ALA A 39 0.03 3.23 -11.96
CA ALA A 39 -0.03 3.33 -13.41
C ALA A 39 1.07 4.24 -14.00
N VAL A 40 1.32 5.39 -13.36
CA VAL A 40 2.40 6.31 -13.77
C VAL A 40 3.76 5.66 -13.55
N ALA A 41 4.01 5.04 -12.40
CA ALA A 41 5.25 4.33 -12.11
C ALA A 41 5.51 3.20 -13.12
N CYS A 42 4.51 2.37 -13.40
CA CYS A 42 4.60 1.30 -14.38
C CYS A 42 4.95 1.85 -15.78
N THR A 43 4.36 2.98 -16.17
CA THR A 43 4.65 3.64 -17.45
C THR A 43 6.11 4.08 -17.54
N VAL A 44 6.61 4.76 -16.50
CA VAL A 44 7.99 5.24 -16.46
C VAL A 44 8.98 4.08 -16.44
N LEU A 45 8.78 3.08 -15.60
CA LEU A 45 9.67 1.92 -15.48
C LEU A 45 9.73 1.10 -16.77
N ARG A 46 8.58 0.86 -17.42
CA ARG A 46 8.54 0.21 -18.74
C ARG A 46 9.25 1.02 -19.81
N CYS A 47 9.07 2.35 -19.82
CA CYS A 47 9.75 3.25 -20.75
C CYS A 47 11.28 3.18 -20.60
N LEU A 48 11.77 3.00 -19.37
CA LEU A 48 13.19 2.83 -19.05
C LEU A 48 13.70 1.40 -19.28
N GLY A 49 12.86 0.47 -19.74
CA GLY A 49 13.25 -0.91 -20.06
C GLY A 49 13.20 -1.89 -18.88
N ILE A 50 12.65 -1.49 -17.73
CA ILE A 50 12.48 -2.36 -16.57
C ILE A 50 11.13 -3.09 -16.69
N PRO A 51 11.10 -4.43 -16.84
CA PRO A 51 9.84 -5.17 -16.95
C PRO A 51 9.01 -4.96 -15.68
N THR A 52 7.83 -4.37 -15.83
CA THR A 52 7.02 -3.93 -14.69
C THR A 52 5.54 -4.23 -14.91
N ARG A 53 4.81 -4.63 -13.87
CA ARG A 53 3.35 -4.84 -13.88
C ARG A 53 2.70 -4.11 -12.71
N VAL A 54 1.46 -3.67 -12.89
CA VAL A 54 0.64 -3.14 -11.78
C VAL A 54 0.02 -4.33 -11.06
N VAL A 55 -0.04 -4.27 -9.74
CA VAL A 55 -0.66 -5.28 -8.88
C VAL A 55 -1.70 -4.60 -8.00
N THR A 56 -2.80 -5.30 -7.76
CA THR A 56 -3.88 -4.86 -6.87
C THR A 56 -4.05 -5.87 -5.74
N ASN A 57 -4.12 -5.40 -4.50
CA ASN A 57 -4.41 -6.17 -3.31
C ASN A 57 -5.74 -5.73 -2.70
N TYR A 58 -6.68 -6.65 -2.46
CA TYR A 58 -7.95 -6.34 -1.80
C TYR A 58 -7.83 -6.55 -0.29
N ASN A 59 -8.59 -5.76 0.49
CA ASN A 59 -8.43 -5.69 1.93
C ASN A 59 -6.96 -5.44 2.32
N SER A 60 -6.34 -4.41 1.72
CA SER A 60 -4.94 -4.09 1.98
C SER A 60 -4.83 -3.36 3.32
N ALA A 61 -4.00 -3.86 4.22
CA ALA A 61 -3.77 -3.18 5.48
C ALA A 61 -2.85 -1.98 5.31
N HIS A 62 -3.15 -0.88 5.99
CA HIS A 62 -2.21 0.23 6.17
C HIS A 62 -1.78 0.26 7.64
N ASP A 63 -0.73 -0.51 7.95
CA ASP A 63 -0.12 -0.57 9.29
C ASP A 63 0.90 0.57 9.44
N GLN A 64 0.60 1.50 10.35
CA GLN A 64 1.44 2.68 10.60
C GLN A 64 2.51 2.47 11.66
N ASN A 65 2.42 1.39 12.44
CA ASN A 65 3.28 1.16 13.61
C ASN A 65 4.18 -0.08 13.44
N SER A 66 4.02 -0.83 12.34
CA SER A 66 4.82 -2.01 11.97
C SER A 66 4.73 -3.18 12.96
N ASN A 67 3.63 -3.29 13.71
CA ASN A 67 3.38 -4.39 14.63
C ASN A 67 2.60 -5.57 13.99
N LEU A 68 2.26 -5.47 12.70
CA LEU A 68 1.48 -6.47 11.95
C LEU A 68 0.06 -6.67 12.47
N LEU A 69 -0.47 -5.70 13.23
CA LEU A 69 -1.75 -5.78 13.91
C LEU A 69 -2.56 -4.50 13.68
N ILE A 70 -3.69 -4.64 12.99
CA ILE A 70 -4.66 -3.57 12.82
C ILE A 70 -5.73 -3.69 13.90
N GLU A 71 -5.87 -2.67 14.74
CA GLU A 71 -6.80 -2.68 15.86
C GLU A 71 -7.98 -1.73 15.63
N TYR A 72 -9.18 -2.29 15.55
CA TYR A 72 -10.40 -1.51 15.52
C TYR A 72 -11.04 -1.45 16.89
N PHE A 73 -11.37 -0.24 17.34
CA PHE A 73 -12.14 -0.03 18.56
C PHE A 73 -13.56 0.35 18.17
N ARG A 74 -14.53 -0.39 18.71
CA ARG A 74 -15.96 -0.19 18.46
C ARG A 74 -16.68 0.05 19.77
N ASN A 75 -17.76 0.82 19.71
CA ASN A 75 -18.66 0.95 20.84
C ASN A 75 -19.53 -0.33 21.02
N GLU A 76 -20.35 -0.35 22.06
CA GLU A 76 -21.27 -1.46 22.38
C GLU A 76 -22.28 -1.79 21.26
N TYR A 77 -22.51 -0.86 20.33
CA TYR A 77 -23.39 -1.03 19.17
C TYR A 77 -22.64 -1.52 17.91
N GLY A 78 -21.31 -1.70 17.99
CA GLY A 78 -20.46 -2.14 16.88
C GLY A 78 -19.98 -1.01 15.96
N GLU A 79 -20.28 0.24 16.28
CA GLU A 79 -19.85 1.40 15.50
C GLU A 79 -18.38 1.72 15.79
N LEU A 80 -17.63 2.06 14.75
CA LEU A 80 -16.21 2.37 14.86
C LEU A 80 -16.00 3.68 15.65
N GLU A 81 -15.14 3.65 16.67
CA GLU A 81 -14.69 4.86 17.35
C GLU A 81 -13.78 5.65 16.38
N SER A 82 -14.16 6.88 16.06
CA SER A 82 -13.71 7.64 14.89
C SER A 82 -12.29 8.23 14.99
N ASN A 83 -11.33 7.57 15.64
CA ASN A 83 -10.12 8.25 16.08
C ASN A 83 -8.79 7.49 15.91
N LYS A 84 -8.70 6.54 14.97
CA LYS A 84 -7.41 5.94 14.60
C LYS A 84 -7.21 5.91 13.09
N SER A 85 -5.95 6.14 12.71
CA SER A 85 -5.43 6.33 11.36
C SER A 85 -5.11 5.02 10.62
N GLU A 86 -5.12 3.89 11.31
CA GLU A 86 -4.96 2.56 10.74
C GLU A 86 -6.28 2.10 10.12
N MET A 87 -6.25 1.75 8.83
CA MET A 87 -7.43 1.36 8.09
C MET A 87 -7.11 0.20 7.14
N ILE A 88 -8.08 -0.68 6.94
CA ILE A 88 -8.07 -1.64 5.84
C ILE A 88 -8.68 -0.96 4.62
N TRP A 89 -7.88 -0.83 3.58
CA TRP A 89 -8.32 -0.29 2.30
C TRP A 89 -9.08 -1.37 1.54
N ASN A 90 -10.22 -1.00 0.93
CA ASN A 90 -10.99 -1.92 0.09
C ASN A 90 -10.09 -2.59 -0.97
N PHE A 91 -9.21 -1.79 -1.57
CA PHE A 91 -8.09 -2.27 -2.36
C PHE A 91 -6.96 -1.23 -2.33
N HIS A 92 -5.75 -1.71 -2.62
CA HIS A 92 -4.58 -0.88 -2.83
C HIS A 92 -3.79 -1.38 -4.04
N CYS A 93 -3.09 -0.48 -4.72
CA CYS A 93 -2.34 -0.80 -5.93
C CYS A 93 -0.89 -0.34 -5.83
N TRP A 94 0.04 -1.23 -6.18
CA TRP A 94 1.46 -0.95 -6.32
C TRP A 94 1.98 -1.48 -7.67
N VAL A 95 3.30 -1.45 -7.88
CA VAL A 95 3.93 -2.09 -9.05
C VAL A 95 4.94 -3.16 -8.65
N GLU A 96 5.07 -4.18 -9.47
CA GLU A 96 6.16 -5.15 -9.36
C GLU A 96 7.10 -5.01 -10.56
N SER A 97 8.40 -4.90 -10.29
CA SER A 97 9.44 -4.84 -11.31
C SER A 97 10.33 -6.07 -11.25
N TRP A 98 10.64 -6.66 -12.41
CA TRP A 98 11.48 -7.84 -12.51
C TRP A 98 12.95 -7.45 -12.61
N MET A 99 13.74 -7.83 -11.61
CA MET A 99 15.19 -7.57 -11.60
C MET A 99 15.93 -8.58 -10.70
N THR A 100 17.25 -8.64 -10.86
CA THR A 100 18.11 -9.33 -9.90
C THR A 100 18.34 -8.45 -8.67
N ARG A 101 18.72 -9.07 -7.54
CA ARG A 101 19.03 -8.40 -6.28
C ARG A 101 20.44 -8.76 -5.80
N PRO A 102 21.49 -8.26 -6.47
CA PRO A 102 22.87 -8.57 -6.10
C PRO A 102 23.29 -8.02 -4.73
N ASP A 103 22.49 -7.11 -4.17
CA ASP A 103 22.61 -6.57 -2.82
C ASP A 103 22.07 -7.52 -1.73
N LEU A 104 21.30 -8.55 -2.11
CA LEU A 104 20.73 -9.56 -1.20
C LEU A 104 21.40 -10.92 -1.41
N GLN A 105 21.06 -11.87 -0.52
CA GLN A 105 21.46 -13.26 -0.69
C GLN A 105 20.81 -13.86 -1.97
N PRO A 106 21.48 -14.81 -2.65
CA PRO A 106 20.92 -15.48 -3.81
C PRO A 106 19.54 -16.09 -3.53
N GLY A 107 18.63 -15.98 -4.50
CA GLY A 107 17.26 -16.47 -4.40
C GLY A 107 16.19 -15.38 -4.27
N TYR A 108 16.58 -14.11 -4.05
CA TYR A 108 15.65 -12.97 -3.98
C TYR A 108 15.45 -12.24 -5.32
N GLU A 109 15.98 -12.77 -6.41
CA GLU A 109 15.76 -12.27 -7.77
C GLU A 109 14.29 -12.48 -8.21
N GLY A 110 13.89 -11.74 -9.25
CA GLY A 110 12.54 -11.83 -9.83
C GLY A 110 11.71 -10.60 -9.53
N TRP A 111 10.43 -10.78 -9.21
CA TRP A 111 9.51 -9.68 -8.92
C TRP A 111 9.84 -8.98 -7.61
N GLN A 112 9.99 -7.65 -7.70
CA GLN A 112 10.19 -6.76 -6.57
C GLN A 112 9.01 -5.81 -6.45
N ALA A 113 8.32 -5.77 -5.31
CA ALA A 113 7.25 -4.83 -5.06
C ALA A 113 7.81 -3.43 -4.77
N ILE A 114 7.24 -2.43 -5.42
CA ILE A 114 7.54 -1.01 -5.29
C ILE A 114 6.19 -0.30 -5.15
N ASP A 115 5.95 0.36 -4.01
CA ASP A 115 4.75 1.14 -3.82
C ASP A 115 5.06 2.65 -3.95
N PRO A 116 4.60 3.29 -5.04
CA PRO A 116 4.77 4.73 -5.25
C PRO A 116 3.76 5.58 -4.47
N THR A 117 2.81 4.96 -3.78
CA THR A 117 1.80 5.66 -2.98
C THR A 117 2.45 6.19 -1.70
N PRO A 118 2.30 7.48 -1.37
CA PRO A 118 2.92 8.07 -0.19
C PRO A 118 2.15 7.69 1.09
N GLN A 119 2.23 6.41 1.48
CA GLN A 119 1.59 5.87 2.69
C GLN A 119 2.47 6.08 3.92
N GLU A 120 3.68 5.52 3.88
CA GLU A 120 4.68 5.61 4.95
C GLU A 120 5.98 6.24 4.47
N LYS A 121 6.77 6.75 5.42
CA LYS A 121 8.09 7.31 5.13
C LYS A 121 9.16 6.24 5.35
N SER A 122 9.86 5.85 4.28
CA SER A 122 11.13 5.13 4.38
C SER A 122 12.27 6.14 4.51
N GLU A 123 13.03 6.06 5.61
CA GLU A 123 14.13 6.98 5.94
C GLU A 123 13.75 8.48 5.83
N GLY A 124 12.51 8.82 6.18
CA GLY A 124 11.98 10.20 6.14
C GLY A 124 11.42 10.65 4.78
N THR A 125 11.48 9.82 3.75
CA THR A 125 10.96 10.07 2.40
C THR A 125 9.77 9.17 2.09
N TYR A 126 8.73 9.70 1.44
CA TYR A 126 7.59 8.88 1.00
C TYR A 126 7.97 8.03 -0.20
N CYS A 127 8.44 6.82 0.07
CA CYS A 127 8.77 5.78 -0.90
C CYS A 127 8.75 4.42 -0.19
N CYS A 128 8.43 3.36 -0.94
CA CYS A 128 8.45 1.99 -0.44
C CYS A 128 8.98 1.02 -1.50
N GLY A 129 9.90 0.14 -1.08
CA GLY A 129 10.55 -0.86 -1.92
C GLY A 129 11.83 -0.34 -2.59
N PRO A 130 12.47 -1.15 -3.47
CA PRO A 130 12.02 -2.46 -3.95
C PRO A 130 12.20 -3.58 -2.91
N VAL A 131 11.12 -4.31 -2.60
CA VAL A 131 11.18 -5.52 -1.76
C VAL A 131 10.96 -6.78 -2.58
N SER A 132 11.72 -7.84 -2.32
CA SER A 132 11.50 -9.12 -3.00
C SER A 132 10.14 -9.70 -2.61
N VAL A 133 9.28 -9.98 -3.59
CA VAL A 133 7.99 -10.65 -3.35
C VAL A 133 8.20 -12.01 -2.69
N ARG A 134 9.34 -12.67 -2.96
CA ARG A 134 9.73 -13.89 -2.26
C ARG A 134 9.97 -13.66 -0.77
N ALA A 135 10.66 -12.56 -0.40
CA ALA A 135 10.88 -12.24 1.02
C ALA A 135 9.56 -12.05 1.75
N ILE A 136 8.59 -11.38 1.12
CA ILE A 136 7.24 -11.21 1.68
C ILE A 136 6.54 -12.57 1.85
N LYS A 137 6.62 -13.44 0.84
CA LYS A 137 6.03 -14.78 0.91
C LYS A 137 6.63 -15.65 2.04
N GLU A 138 7.95 -15.60 2.22
CA GLU A 138 8.65 -16.40 3.22
C GLU A 138 8.70 -15.73 4.62
N GLY A 139 8.21 -14.48 4.74
CA GLY A 139 8.24 -13.72 5.98
C GLY A 139 9.63 -13.22 6.40
N ASP A 140 10.56 -13.05 5.46
CA ASP A 140 11.90 -12.51 5.75
C ASP A 140 11.88 -10.97 5.78
N LEU A 141 11.43 -10.43 6.91
CA LEU A 141 11.29 -8.98 7.14
C LEU A 141 12.61 -8.25 7.38
N SER A 142 13.72 -9.00 7.49
CA SER A 142 15.06 -8.41 7.66
C SER A 142 15.64 -7.88 6.35
N THR A 143 15.02 -8.26 5.21
CA THR A 143 15.48 -7.86 3.88
C THR A 143 15.24 -6.38 3.61
N LYS A 144 16.20 -5.75 2.95
CA LYS A 144 15.98 -4.45 2.34
C LYS A 144 15.14 -4.63 1.06
N TYR A 145 14.22 -3.74 0.72
CA TYR A 145 13.79 -2.52 1.43
C TYR A 145 12.39 -2.73 2.02
N ASP A 146 12.01 -2.01 3.07
CA ASP A 146 10.63 -1.86 3.56
C ASP A 146 9.80 -3.16 3.73
N ALA A 147 10.45 -4.29 4.00
CA ALA A 147 9.79 -5.59 4.00
C ALA A 147 8.67 -5.71 5.04
N SER A 148 8.87 -5.17 6.23
CA SER A 148 7.83 -5.16 7.28
C SER A 148 6.55 -4.46 6.84
N PHE A 149 6.67 -3.33 6.14
CA PHE A 149 5.52 -2.55 5.68
C PHE A 149 4.72 -3.32 4.62
N VAL A 150 5.39 -3.76 3.55
CA VAL A 150 4.74 -4.52 2.48
C VAL A 150 4.19 -5.86 3.00
N PHE A 151 4.85 -6.48 3.98
CA PHE A 151 4.33 -7.68 4.61
C PHE A 151 3.05 -7.41 5.38
N ALA A 152 3.00 -6.32 6.15
CA ALA A 152 1.78 -5.92 6.87
C ALA A 152 0.61 -5.70 5.90
N GLU A 153 0.83 -5.06 4.75
CA GLU A 153 -0.21 -4.82 3.74
C GLU A 153 -0.96 -6.09 3.30
N VAL A 154 -0.27 -7.24 3.30
CA VAL A 154 -0.81 -8.52 2.82
C VAL A 154 -1.05 -9.57 3.92
N ASN A 155 -0.48 -9.40 5.12
CA ASN A 155 -0.52 -10.42 6.18
C ASN A 155 -0.87 -9.87 7.58
N ALA A 156 -1.20 -8.58 7.73
CA ALA A 156 -1.56 -8.05 9.05
C ALA A 156 -2.79 -8.78 9.63
N ASP A 157 -2.72 -9.09 10.92
CA ASP A 157 -3.86 -9.56 11.68
C ASP A 157 -4.81 -8.40 11.97
N VAL A 158 -6.11 -8.67 11.95
CA VAL A 158 -7.13 -7.68 12.31
C VAL A 158 -7.79 -8.09 13.62
N VAL A 159 -7.79 -7.19 14.59
CA VAL A 159 -8.45 -7.39 15.87
C VAL A 159 -9.50 -6.31 16.10
N ASP A 160 -10.74 -6.75 16.27
CA ASP A 160 -11.84 -5.88 16.69
C ASP A 160 -11.98 -5.95 18.22
N TRP A 161 -11.91 -4.79 18.86
CA TRP A 161 -12.16 -4.57 20.28
C TRP A 161 -13.51 -3.86 20.46
N ILE A 162 -14.35 -4.35 21.37
CA ILE A 162 -15.61 -3.71 21.77
C ILE A 162 -15.39 -3.04 23.13
N ARG A 163 -15.47 -1.72 23.15
CA ARG A 163 -15.46 -0.92 24.38
C ARG A 163 -16.85 -0.92 25.01
N GLN A 164 -16.91 -1.38 26.24
CA GLN A 164 -18.12 -1.38 27.06
C GLN A 164 -18.33 -0.02 27.72
N SER A 165 -19.56 0.25 28.17
CA SER A 165 -19.91 1.51 28.85
C SER A 165 -19.13 1.73 30.16
N ASP A 166 -18.63 0.67 30.79
CA ASP A 166 -17.80 0.71 32.00
C ASP A 166 -16.30 1.00 31.71
N GLY A 167 -15.94 1.15 30.44
CA GLY A 167 -14.58 1.42 29.98
C GLY A 167 -13.73 0.17 29.68
N SER A 168 -14.20 -1.03 30.02
CA SER A 168 -13.53 -2.28 29.67
C SER A 168 -13.55 -2.55 28.16
N VAL A 169 -12.58 -3.32 27.67
CA VAL A 169 -12.48 -3.71 26.25
C VAL A 169 -12.52 -5.22 26.11
N LEU A 170 -13.38 -5.72 25.23
CA LEU A 170 -13.55 -7.14 24.95
C LEU A 170 -13.12 -7.44 23.53
N LYS A 171 -12.34 -8.49 23.32
CA LYS A 171 -11.98 -8.95 21.98
C LYS A 171 -13.21 -9.56 21.31
N SER A 172 -13.58 -9.04 20.15
CA SER A 172 -14.62 -9.59 19.29
C SER A 172 -14.03 -10.63 18.33
N ILE A 173 -14.89 -11.55 17.87
CA ILE A 173 -14.54 -12.50 16.81
C ILE A 173 -15.09 -11.94 15.50
N ASN A 174 -14.20 -11.52 14.61
CA ASN A 174 -14.55 -11.09 13.26
C ASN A 174 -13.82 -11.95 12.23
N ASN A 175 -14.51 -12.95 11.70
CA ASN A 175 -13.96 -13.85 10.68
C ASN A 175 -14.19 -13.34 9.24
N SER A 176 -14.86 -12.18 9.08
CA SER A 176 -15.27 -11.69 7.76
C SER A 176 -14.22 -10.81 7.09
N LEU A 177 -13.30 -10.25 7.87
CA LEU A 177 -12.26 -9.34 7.39
C LEU A 177 -10.90 -10.03 7.45
N VAL A 178 -10.45 -10.49 6.28
CA VAL A 178 -9.12 -11.06 6.08
C VAL A 178 -8.33 -10.13 5.17
N VAL A 179 -7.13 -9.79 5.58
CA VAL A 179 -6.20 -8.93 4.83
C VAL A 179 -5.60 -9.71 3.65
N GLY A 180 -5.12 -8.99 2.63
CA GLY A 180 -4.28 -9.61 1.60
C GLY A 180 -5.03 -10.52 0.64
N GLN A 181 -6.22 -10.14 0.19
CA GLN A 181 -7.11 -10.99 -0.58
C GLN A 181 -7.02 -10.72 -2.08
N LYS A 182 -7.19 -11.78 -2.87
CA LYS A 182 -7.38 -11.71 -4.33
C LYS A 182 -6.36 -10.82 -5.06
N ILE A 183 -5.08 -10.95 -4.68
CA ILE A 183 -4.00 -10.22 -5.32
C ILE A 183 -4.00 -10.54 -6.82
N SER A 184 -4.07 -9.51 -7.67
CA SER A 184 -4.27 -9.61 -9.12
C SER A 184 -3.40 -8.63 -9.91
#